data_AF-A0A956GUW8-F1
#
_entry.id   AF-A0A956GUW8-F1
#
_cell.length_a   1.000
_cell.length_b   1.000
_cell.length_c   1.000
_cell.angle_alpha   90.00
_cell.angle_beta   90.00
_cell.angle_gamma   90.00
#
_symmetry.space_group_name_H-M   'P 1'
#
loop_
_entity.id
_entity.type
_entity.pdbx_description
1 polymer ?
#
loop_
_entity_poly.entity_id
_entity_poly.type
_entity_poly.pdbx_seq_one_letter_code
_entity_poly.pdbx_strand_id
1 'polypeptide(L)'
;MTEYRDSFQHCPRCAVDLEQAGSARGCRQCQGVWIEEPILDEMVRSMRALTLAPPAFVARDAPRDLPCPQCTQPLAPVTLEDVAIDRCERAHGVWFDREELQAVLYRVGRAAPDAAAPDAGVPDVKTGFWGGLLGAIGGLLGILGYGVAGVVATPVVVAVKADERDRRR
;
A
#
# COMPACT_ATOMS: atom_id res chain seq x y z
N MET A 1 4.20 -16.50 -35.25
CA MET A 1 5.04 -17.11 -34.21
C MET A 1 5.42 -16.01 -33.25
N THR A 2 4.57 -15.78 -32.25
CA THR A 2 4.76 -14.67 -31.31
C THR A 2 5.82 -15.12 -30.31
N GLU A 3 7.01 -14.53 -30.41
CA GLU A 3 8.07 -14.70 -29.43
C GLU A 3 7.51 -14.60 -28.01
N TYR A 4 7.75 -15.67 -27.26
CA TYR A 4 7.48 -15.84 -25.85
C TYR A 4 8.09 -14.65 -25.09
N ARG A 5 7.28 -13.64 -24.75
CA ARG A 5 7.70 -12.39 -24.07
C ARG A 5 8.05 -12.65 -22.59
N ASP A 6 9.03 -13.50 -22.35
CA ASP A 6 9.64 -13.68 -21.04
C ASP A 6 10.76 -12.63 -20.83
N SER A 7 10.46 -11.39 -21.21
CA SER A 7 11.32 -10.26 -20.87
C SER A 7 11.16 -10.03 -19.37
N PHE A 8 12.08 -10.61 -18.58
CA PHE A 8 12.15 -10.42 -17.13
C PHE A 8 12.23 -8.92 -16.82
N GLN A 9 11.09 -8.34 -16.46
CA GLN A 9 10.99 -6.95 -16.07
C GLN A 9 11.53 -6.83 -14.65
N HIS A 10 12.47 -5.90 -14.46
CA HIS A 10 13.11 -5.69 -13.17
C HIS A 10 12.36 -4.60 -12.37
N CYS A 11 12.31 -4.78 -11.06
CA CYS A 11 11.76 -3.81 -10.14
C CYS A 11 12.57 -2.50 -10.20
N PRO A 12 11.95 -1.33 -10.41
CA PRO A 12 12.65 -0.05 -10.52
C PRO A 12 13.32 0.39 -9.21
N ARG A 13 12.88 -0.15 -8.06
CA ARG A 13 13.45 0.14 -6.74
C ARG A 13 14.53 -0.83 -6.31
N CYS A 14 14.30 -2.12 -6.58
CA CYS A 14 15.10 -3.21 -6.02
C CYS A 14 16.03 -3.86 -7.04
N ALA A 15 15.83 -3.59 -8.33
CA ALA A 15 16.53 -4.23 -9.44
C ALA A 15 16.48 -5.78 -9.44
N VAL A 16 15.45 -6.36 -8.81
CA VAL A 16 15.17 -7.81 -8.86
C VAL A 16 14.02 -8.09 -9.82
N ASP A 17 13.95 -9.31 -10.32
CA ASP A 17 12.86 -9.74 -11.20
C ASP A 17 11.49 -9.56 -10.53
N LEU A 18 10.55 -9.04 -11.32
CA LEU A 18 9.15 -8.97 -10.93
C LEU A 18 8.47 -10.31 -11.19
N GLU A 19 7.66 -10.75 -10.22
CA GLU A 19 6.89 -12.00 -10.30
C GLU A 19 5.51 -11.74 -10.87
N GLN A 20 5.06 -12.63 -11.76
CA GLN A 20 3.73 -12.51 -12.35
C GLN A 20 2.64 -12.86 -11.32
N ALA A 21 1.68 -11.94 -11.17
CA ALA A 21 0.52 -12.08 -10.30
C ALA A 21 -0.74 -11.70 -11.11
N GLY A 22 -1.26 -12.66 -11.88
CA GLY A 22 -2.33 -12.40 -12.85
C GLY A 22 -1.85 -11.44 -13.94
N SER A 23 -2.59 -10.36 -14.19
CA SER A 23 -2.24 -9.33 -15.18
C SER A 23 -1.24 -8.28 -14.65
N ALA A 24 -0.85 -8.37 -13.37
CA ALA A 24 0.12 -7.49 -12.74
C ALA A 24 1.46 -8.21 -12.48
N ARG A 25 2.50 -7.43 -12.21
CA ARG A 25 3.83 -7.92 -11.85
C ARG A 25 4.28 -7.32 -10.53
N GLY A 26 4.58 -8.14 -9.52
CA GLY A 26 4.90 -7.71 -8.16
C GLY A 26 6.36 -7.93 -7.79
N CYS A 27 6.91 -7.07 -6.93
CA CYS A 27 8.22 -7.28 -6.33
C CYS A 27 8.08 -7.88 -4.92
N ARG A 28 8.74 -9.01 -4.64
CA ARG A 28 8.73 -9.61 -3.28
C ARG A 28 9.49 -8.81 -2.22
N GLN A 29 10.42 -7.94 -2.62
CA GLN A 29 11.26 -7.18 -1.69
C GLN A 29 10.57 -5.89 -1.20
N CYS A 30 10.19 -5.00 -2.13
CA CYS A 30 9.54 -3.74 -1.76
C CYS A 30 8.01 -3.79 -1.80
N GLN A 31 7.42 -4.90 -2.27
CA GLN A 31 5.96 -5.07 -2.41
C GLN A 31 5.32 -4.06 -3.37
N GLY A 32 6.11 -3.48 -4.27
CA GLY A 32 5.61 -2.63 -5.36
C GLY A 32 5.06 -3.46 -6.52
N VAL A 33 4.20 -2.84 -7.31
CA VAL A 33 3.44 -3.49 -8.38
C VAL A 33 3.56 -2.69 -9.67
N TRP A 34 3.86 -3.39 -10.76
CA TRP A 34 3.80 -2.89 -12.12
C TRP A 34 2.52 -3.39 -12.80
N ILE A 35 1.74 -2.47 -13.36
CA ILE A 35 0.54 -2.77 -14.14
C ILE A 35 0.67 -2.10 -15.51
N GLU A 36 0.42 -2.87 -16.57
CA GLU A 36 0.37 -2.31 -17.91
C GLU A 36 -0.83 -1.38 -18.06
N GLU A 37 -0.64 -0.26 -18.75
CA GLU A 37 -1.66 0.80 -18.84
C GLU A 37 -3.05 0.32 -19.33
N PRO A 38 -3.18 -0.54 -20.37
CA PRO A 38 -4.50 -1.03 -20.78
C PRO A 38 -5.20 -1.88 -19.70
N ILE A 39 -4.43 -2.63 -18.90
CA ILE A 39 -4.96 -3.44 -17.81
C ILE A 39 -5.45 -2.54 -16.67
N LEU A 40 -4.68 -1.51 -16.33
CA LEU A 40 -5.08 -0.55 -15.30
C LEU A 40 -6.39 0.15 -15.68
N ASP A 41 -6.53 0.56 -16.94
CA ASP A 41 -7.73 1.21 -17.46
C ASP A 41 -8.95 0.26 -17.43
N GLU A 42 -8.78 -1.02 -17.72
CA GLU A 42 -9.83 -2.03 -17.56
C GLU A 42 -10.23 -2.22 -16.09
N MET A 43 -9.25 -2.37 -15.19
CA MET A 43 -9.49 -2.52 -13.75
C MET A 43 -10.27 -1.34 -13.18
N VAL A 44 -9.84 -0.12 -13.51
CA VAL A 44 -10.48 1.11 -13.03
C VAL A 44 -11.89 1.26 -13.60
N ARG A 45 -12.09 1.04 -14.90
CA ARG A 45 -13.44 1.11 -15.51
C ARG A 45 -14.41 0.08 -14.94
N SER A 46 -13.93 -1.11 -14.61
CA SER A 46 -14.76 -2.16 -14.01
C SER A 46 -15.25 -1.81 -12.60
N MET A 47 -14.53 -0.96 -11.88
CA MET A 47 -14.87 -0.56 -10.51
C MET A 47 -15.60 0.79 -10.42
N ARG A 48 -15.56 1.63 -11.47
CA ARG A 48 -16.26 2.92 -11.47
C ARG A 48 -17.76 2.72 -11.64
N ALA A 49 -18.52 3.06 -10.60
CA ALA A 49 -19.97 2.87 -10.59
C ALA A 49 -20.72 3.83 -11.52
N LEU A 50 -20.22 5.07 -11.75
CA LEU A 50 -21.07 6.15 -12.31
C LEU A 50 -20.37 7.15 -13.26
N THR A 51 -19.06 7.04 -13.51
CA THR A 51 -18.33 8.02 -14.33
C THR A 51 -17.63 7.36 -15.52
N LEU A 52 -17.99 7.79 -16.73
CA LEU A 52 -17.34 7.39 -17.99
C LEU A 52 -16.05 8.18 -18.27
N ALA A 53 -15.73 9.19 -17.46
CA ALA A 53 -14.50 9.95 -17.62
C ALA A 53 -13.28 9.02 -17.41
N PRO A 54 -12.27 9.08 -18.30
CA PRO A 54 -11.06 8.29 -18.16
C PRO A 54 -10.31 8.68 -16.87
N PRO A 55 -9.48 7.78 -16.32
CA PRO A 55 -8.59 8.13 -15.22
C PRO A 55 -7.72 9.33 -15.60
N ALA A 56 -7.81 10.41 -14.82
CA ALA A 56 -7.01 11.60 -15.04
C ALA A 56 -5.67 11.46 -14.32
N PHE A 57 -4.59 11.46 -15.08
CA PHE A 57 -3.23 11.54 -14.55
C PHE A 57 -2.80 13.01 -14.49
N VAL A 58 -2.54 13.51 -13.27
CA VAL A 58 -2.08 14.89 -13.06
C VAL A 58 -0.59 14.88 -12.75
N ALA A 59 0.22 15.55 -13.56
CA ALA A 59 1.67 15.64 -13.35
C ALA A 59 2.02 16.20 -11.96
N ARG A 60 3.10 15.70 -11.36
CA ARG A 60 3.64 16.20 -10.08
C ARG A 60 5.09 16.62 -10.26
N ASP A 61 5.48 17.74 -9.67
CA ASP A 61 6.90 18.07 -9.48
C ASP A 61 7.41 17.40 -8.20
N ALA A 62 7.78 16.13 -8.30
CA ALA A 62 8.41 15.38 -7.22
C ALA A 62 9.57 14.55 -7.79
N PRO A 63 10.82 14.72 -7.31
CA PRO A 63 11.93 13.96 -7.85
C PRO A 63 11.77 12.46 -7.53
N ARG A 64 11.53 11.65 -8.57
CA ARG A 64 11.56 10.18 -8.51
C ARG A 64 12.26 9.70 -9.77
N ASP A 65 13.46 9.15 -9.62
CA ASP A 65 14.26 8.64 -10.75
C ASP A 65 14.13 7.11 -10.79
N LEU A 66 12.94 6.65 -11.16
CA LEU A 66 12.62 5.22 -11.27
C LEU A 66 12.66 4.81 -12.75
N PRO A 67 13.46 3.80 -13.15
CA PRO A 67 13.52 3.38 -14.54
C PRO A 67 12.29 2.53 -14.92
N CYS A 68 11.69 2.77 -16.07
CA CYS A 68 10.60 1.96 -16.57
C CYS A 68 11.05 0.50 -16.78
N PRO A 69 10.34 -0.51 -16.23
CA PRO A 69 10.71 -1.93 -16.38
C PRO A 69 10.69 -2.45 -17.82
N GLN A 70 10.04 -1.72 -18.74
CA GLN A 70 9.91 -2.11 -20.15
C GLN A 70 10.84 -1.34 -21.10
N CYS A 71 11.04 -0.04 -20.87
CA CYS A 71 11.80 0.81 -21.79
C CYS A 71 12.94 1.60 -21.15
N THR A 72 13.21 1.37 -19.85
CA THR A 72 14.29 1.93 -19.03
C THR A 72 14.34 3.45 -18.89
N GLN A 73 13.49 4.19 -19.61
CA GLN A 73 13.30 5.63 -19.43
C GLN A 73 12.74 5.96 -18.04
N PRO A 74 13.07 7.14 -17.46
CA PRO A 74 12.51 7.56 -16.18
C PRO A 74 10.98 7.55 -16.19
N LEU A 75 10.39 7.09 -15.10
CA LEU A 75 8.96 7.20 -14.86
C LEU A 75 8.62 8.62 -14.43
N ALA A 76 7.52 9.14 -14.96
CA ALA A 76 7.00 10.45 -14.60
C ALA A 76 6.10 10.32 -13.35
N PRO A 77 6.38 11.09 -12.28
CA PRO A 77 5.53 11.16 -11.11
C PRO A 77 4.20 11.84 -11.46
N VAL A 78 3.09 11.16 -11.21
CA VAL A 78 1.74 11.66 -11.47
C VAL A 78 0.83 11.38 -10.28
N THR A 79 -0.33 12.02 -10.27
CA THR A 79 -1.40 11.76 -9.31
C THR A 79 -2.54 11.08 -10.05
N LEU A 80 -3.03 9.96 -9.52
CA LEU A 80 -4.24 9.26 -9.97
C LEU A 80 -5.15 9.09 -8.77
N GLU A 81 -6.38 9.61 -8.83
CA GLU A 81 -7.32 9.58 -7.71
C GLU A 81 -6.67 10.07 -6.41
N ASP A 82 -5.97 11.22 -6.46
CA ASP A 82 -5.19 11.81 -5.35
C ASP A 82 -4.08 10.92 -4.74
N VAL A 83 -3.70 9.83 -5.39
CA VAL A 83 -2.57 8.99 -5.00
C VAL A 83 -1.40 9.29 -5.92
N ALA A 84 -0.24 9.61 -5.34
CA ALA A 84 0.99 9.78 -6.10
C ALA A 84 1.49 8.41 -6.59
N ILE A 85 1.78 8.30 -7.88
CA ILE A 85 2.20 7.08 -8.57
C ILE A 85 3.22 7.43 -9.66
N ASP A 86 3.87 6.43 -10.25
CA ASP A 86 4.94 6.62 -11.23
C ASP A 86 4.54 6.02 -12.59
N ARG A 87 4.29 6.85 -13.61
CA ARG A 87 3.80 6.41 -14.93
C ARG A 87 4.87 6.51 -16.01
N CYS A 88 4.91 5.54 -16.92
CA CYS A 88 5.77 5.64 -18.09
C CYS A 88 5.18 6.63 -19.12
N GLU A 89 5.95 7.62 -19.55
CA GLU A 89 5.52 8.59 -20.59
C GLU A 89 5.22 7.95 -21.94
N ARG A 90 5.77 6.76 -22.20
CA ARG A 90 5.50 5.96 -23.40
C ARG A 90 4.28 5.03 -23.25
N ALA A 91 3.50 5.19 -22.19
CA ALA A 91 2.28 4.44 -21.91
C ALA A 91 2.45 2.92 -21.81
N HIS A 92 3.64 2.44 -21.41
CA HIS A 92 3.87 1.00 -21.17
C HIS A 92 3.13 0.50 -19.92
N GLY A 93 2.99 1.37 -18.92
CA GLY A 93 2.42 1.00 -17.63
C GLY A 93 2.71 2.00 -16.54
N VAL A 94 2.25 1.62 -15.36
CA VAL A 94 2.31 2.39 -14.14
C VAL A 94 2.92 1.53 -13.04
N TRP A 95 3.84 2.13 -12.31
CA TRP A 95 4.41 1.61 -11.09
C TRP A 95 3.66 2.16 -9.88
N PHE A 96 3.31 1.25 -8.98
CA PHE A 96 2.71 1.52 -7.68
C PHE A 96 3.69 1.04 -6.61
N ASP A 97 4.01 1.89 -5.66
CA ASP A 97 4.68 1.46 -4.45
C ASP A 97 3.75 0.63 -3.57
N ARG A 98 4.31 0.10 -2.49
CA ARG A 98 3.54 -0.62 -1.49
C ARG A 98 2.33 0.21 -1.07
N GLU A 99 1.17 -0.42 -1.04
CA GLU A 99 -0.15 0.14 -0.66
C GLU A 99 -0.74 1.20 -1.62
N GLU A 100 0.01 1.77 -2.57
CA GLU A 100 -0.51 2.80 -3.48
C GLU A 100 -1.64 2.29 -4.38
N LEU A 101 -1.51 1.07 -4.94
CA LEU A 101 -2.55 0.46 -5.77
C LEU A 101 -3.86 0.28 -4.97
N GLN A 102 -3.77 -0.19 -3.73
CA GLN A 102 -4.92 -0.40 -2.86
C GLN A 102 -5.60 0.93 -2.54
N ALA A 103 -4.83 1.99 -2.30
CA ALA A 103 -5.34 3.32 -2.09
C ALA A 103 -6.11 3.86 -3.31
N VAL A 104 -5.60 3.65 -4.54
CA VAL A 104 -6.29 4.01 -5.78
C VAL A 104 -7.61 3.25 -5.90
N LEU A 105 -7.59 1.92 -5.80
CA LEU A 105 -8.80 1.10 -5.94
C LEU A 105 -9.85 1.42 -4.88
N TYR A 106 -9.43 1.71 -3.64
CA TYR A 106 -10.31 2.14 -2.57
C TYR A 106 -11.02 3.45 -2.89
N ARG A 107 -10.31 4.44 -3.46
CA ARG A 107 -10.90 5.72 -3.87
C ARG A 107 -11.82 5.57 -5.08
N VAL A 108 -11.40 4.79 -6.08
CA VAL A 108 -12.24 4.49 -7.25
C VAL A 108 -13.58 3.85 -6.83
N GLY A 109 -13.55 2.87 -5.94
CA GLY A 109 -14.78 2.20 -5.45
C GLY A 109 -15.65 3.09 -4.55
N ARG A 110 -15.12 4.21 -4.05
CA ARG A 110 -15.83 5.17 -3.20
C ARG A 110 -16.27 6.44 -3.91
N ALA A 111 -15.88 6.65 -5.16
CA ALA A 111 -16.39 7.71 -6.01
C ALA A 111 -17.86 7.46 -6.42
N ALA A 112 -18.72 7.32 -5.41
CA ALA A 112 -20.13 7.69 -5.49
C ALA A 112 -20.21 9.23 -5.40
N PRO A 113 -21.22 9.88 -6.02
CA PRO A 113 -21.30 11.33 -6.04
C PRO A 113 -21.38 11.84 -4.60
N ASP A 114 -20.73 12.98 -4.35
CA ASP A 114 -20.69 13.71 -3.07
C ASP A 114 -19.45 13.41 -2.20
N ALA A 115 -18.25 13.61 -2.73
CA ALA A 115 -17.06 13.79 -1.89
C ALA A 115 -16.07 14.81 -2.48
N ALA A 116 -16.53 16.05 -2.62
CA ALA A 116 -15.65 17.16 -2.27
C ALA A 116 -15.59 17.21 -0.73
N ALA A 117 -14.58 16.59 -0.14
CA ALA A 117 -14.20 16.83 1.25
C ALA A 117 -12.72 17.24 1.26
N PRO A 118 -12.37 18.40 1.86
CA PRO A 118 -10.99 18.80 2.00
C PRO A 118 -10.26 17.88 3.00
N ASP A 119 -8.98 17.67 2.74
CA ASP A 119 -7.92 17.37 3.71
C ASP A 119 -8.21 16.43 4.90
N ALA A 120 -8.74 15.23 4.63
CA ALA A 120 -8.52 14.11 5.55
C ALA A 120 -7.07 13.61 5.40
N GLY A 121 -6.18 14.14 6.23
CA GLY A 121 -4.81 13.63 6.40
C GLY A 121 -4.82 12.12 6.56
N VAL A 122 -4.03 11.45 5.72
CA VAL A 122 -3.71 10.03 5.90
C VAL A 122 -3.09 9.90 7.29
N PRO A 123 -3.61 9.06 8.20
CA PRO A 123 -2.97 8.89 9.50
C PRO A 123 -1.58 8.27 9.29
N ASP A 124 -0.55 9.04 9.60
CA ASP A 124 0.83 8.58 9.68
C ASP A 124 0.93 7.55 10.82
N VAL A 125 1.07 6.29 10.44
CA VAL A 125 1.20 5.14 11.35
C VAL A 125 2.55 5.11 12.11
N LYS A 126 3.26 6.24 12.21
CA LYS A 126 4.59 6.33 12.85
C LYS A 126 4.66 7.25 14.07
N THR A 127 3.85 7.02 15.10
CA THR A 127 4.24 7.40 16.48
C THR A 127 3.77 6.39 17.51
N GLY A 128 4.69 5.55 17.97
CA GLY A 128 4.41 4.55 19.01
C GLY A 128 5.60 3.64 19.35
N PHE A 129 6.83 4.12 19.17
CA PHE A 129 8.04 3.45 19.65
C PHE A 129 8.69 4.36 20.70
N TRP A 130 8.48 4.02 21.97
CA TRP A 130 9.26 4.40 23.16
C TRP A 130 9.18 5.85 23.67
N GLY A 131 8.72 5.99 24.92
CA GLY A 131 9.04 7.14 25.79
C GLY A 131 7.83 7.85 26.40
N GLY A 132 7.34 7.38 27.55
CA GLY A 132 6.28 8.10 28.26
C GLY A 132 5.83 7.49 29.59
N LEU A 133 6.67 6.72 30.28
CA LEU A 133 6.44 6.33 31.67
C LEU A 133 7.40 7.16 32.52
N LEU A 134 6.93 8.27 33.10
CA LEU A 134 7.41 8.94 34.32
C LEU A 134 6.81 10.36 34.37
N GLY A 135 5.65 10.54 35.00
CA GLY A 135 5.09 11.89 35.14
C GLY A 135 3.69 12.03 35.70
N ALA A 136 3.36 11.35 36.82
CA ALA A 136 2.21 11.76 37.64
C ALA A 136 2.34 11.24 39.08
N ILE A 137 3.25 11.85 39.85
CA ILE A 137 3.13 11.90 41.31
C ILE A 137 2.25 13.12 41.61
N GLY A 138 1.16 12.94 42.37
CA GLY A 138 0.55 14.04 43.12
C GLY A 138 -0.97 14.02 43.25
N GLY A 139 -1.46 13.75 44.47
CA GLY A 139 -2.83 14.08 44.92
C GLY A 139 -3.54 12.90 45.60
N LEU A 140 -3.26 12.61 46.88
CA LEU A 140 -3.97 13.09 48.09
C LEU A 140 -5.27 12.33 48.41
N LEU A 141 -5.39 11.94 49.69
CA LEU A 141 -6.46 11.20 50.41
C LEU A 141 -6.33 9.67 50.33
N GLY A 142 -6.23 8.91 51.42
CA GLY A 142 -6.59 9.17 52.80
C GLY A 142 -7.37 7.96 53.34
N ILE A 143 -6.64 7.01 53.92
CA ILE A 143 -7.02 6.13 55.05
C ILE A 143 -8.41 5.47 54.99
N LEU A 144 -8.44 4.15 54.74
CA LEU A 144 -8.94 3.11 55.66
C LEU A 144 -8.96 1.77 54.93
N GLY A 145 -8.19 0.82 55.46
CA GLY A 145 -8.14 -0.53 54.93
C GLY A 145 -9.44 -1.29 55.20
N TYR A 146 -9.95 -1.97 54.18
CA TYR A 146 -10.64 -3.24 54.31
C TYR A 146 -10.34 -4.03 53.05
N GLY A 147 -9.75 -5.21 53.23
CA GLY A 147 -9.45 -6.13 52.15
C GLY A 147 -10.72 -6.75 51.59
N VAL A 148 -10.71 -7.00 50.28
CA VAL A 148 -11.45 -8.09 49.67
C VAL A 148 -10.59 -8.69 48.56
N ALA A 149 -10.45 -10.00 48.63
CA ALA A 149 -9.74 -10.84 47.68
C ALA A 149 -10.37 -10.72 46.27
N GLY A 150 -9.52 -10.71 45.25
CA GLY A 150 -9.97 -10.62 43.86
C GLY A 150 -8.88 -11.10 42.89
N VAL A 151 -8.78 -12.42 42.75
CA VAL A 151 -8.39 -13.20 41.56
C VAL A 151 -7.46 -12.50 40.56
N VAL A 152 -6.19 -12.89 40.55
CA VAL A 152 -5.25 -12.63 39.45
C VAL A 152 -5.66 -13.45 38.23
N ALA A 153 -6.26 -12.79 37.24
CA ALA A 153 -6.39 -13.33 35.89
C ALA A 153 -5.07 -13.15 35.14
N THR A 154 -4.36 -14.25 34.89
CA THR A 154 -3.20 -14.29 34.00
C THR A 154 -3.61 -13.96 32.55
N PRO A 155 -2.82 -13.19 31.79
CA PRO A 155 -3.09 -12.98 30.37
C PRO A 155 -2.88 -14.27 29.58
N VAL A 156 -3.88 -14.64 28.78
CA VAL A 156 -3.79 -15.68 27.75
C VAL A 156 -2.83 -15.21 26.67
N VAL A 157 -1.62 -15.77 26.67
CA VAL A 157 -0.66 -15.57 25.59
C VAL A 157 -1.07 -16.47 24.43
N VAL A 158 -1.65 -15.92 23.37
CA VAL A 158 -1.89 -16.68 22.14
C VAL A 158 -0.58 -16.76 21.38
N ALA A 159 0.10 -17.90 21.51
CA ALA A 159 1.28 -18.22 20.72
C ALA A 159 0.87 -18.48 19.25
N VAL A 160 1.35 -17.65 18.33
CA VAL A 160 1.28 -17.91 16.89
C VAL A 160 2.27 -19.04 16.59
N LYS A 161 1.74 -20.22 16.27
CA LYS A 161 2.55 -21.36 15.79
C LYS A 161 2.89 -21.11 14.32
N ALA A 162 4.17 -20.90 14.05
CA ALA A 162 4.73 -21.10 12.72
C ALA A 162 4.61 -22.60 12.38
N ASP A 163 3.88 -22.93 11.31
CA ASP A 163 3.87 -24.28 10.75
C ASP A 163 4.81 -24.31 9.55
N GLU A 164 6.01 -24.80 9.79
CA GLU A 164 6.99 -25.15 8.80
C GLU A 164 7.27 -26.66 8.93
N ARG A 165 6.76 -27.43 7.96
CA ARG A 165 7.33 -28.69 7.44
C ARG A 165 6.39 -29.28 6.40
N ASP A 166 6.72 -29.12 5.13
CA ASP A 166 7.45 -30.13 4.36
C ASP A 166 7.90 -31.37 5.19
N ARG A 167 7.21 -32.50 5.00
CA ARG A 167 7.76 -33.87 4.99
C ARG A 167 6.65 -34.94 4.89
N ARG A 168 6.68 -35.65 3.76
CA ARG A 168 6.19 -37.04 3.51
C ARG A 168 4.70 -37.23 3.16
N ARG A 169 4.43 -37.30 1.85
CA ARG A 169 4.01 -38.55 1.18
C ARG A 169 4.11 -38.42 -0.33
#